data_AF-A0A0F7EJ75-F1
#
_entry.id   AF-A0A0F7EJ75-F1
#
_cell.length_a   1.000
_cell.length_b   1.000
_cell.length_c   1.000
_cell.angle_alpha   90.00
_cell.angle_beta   90.00
_cell.angle_gamma   90.00
#
_symmetry.space_group_name_H-M   'P 1'
#
loop_
_entity.id
_entity.type
_entity.pdbx_description
1 polymer ?
#
loop_
_entity_poly.entity_id
_entity_poly.type
_entity_poly.pdbx_seq_one_letter_code
_entity_poly.pdbx_strand_id
1 'polypeptide(L)'
;MRKVVYILISSLTIISTLIDPVDILSSHTLAATINAPQSPVLTSFQQYISAKASGTALKEFVDQHIAIASKKEAIELVLGLENYYVTHLKLWKPTYEQPSIQVKLQKLVKQHNSFDKLVQHDPLMQKLQQEIAQEGYKLTWKSKNILPAVPYEELAAYYSYLSNEIRSYLALKTIESQQPFTDGQRWRLSYHELSLRVSRSAFLRMLLFPWVKI
;
A
#
# COMPACT_ATOMS: atom_id res chain seq x y z
N MET A 1 -59.17 -10.33 37.19
CA MET A 1 -58.83 -11.77 37.08
C MET A 1 -57.73 -12.09 38.08
N ARG A 2 -57.84 -13.25 38.75
CA ARG A 2 -57.19 -13.62 40.02
C ARG A 2 -55.70 -13.98 39.88
N LYS A 3 -55.02 -13.75 41.00
CA LYS A 3 -53.66 -14.13 41.45
C LYS A 3 -53.23 -15.55 41.04
N VAL A 4 -51.92 -15.81 41.04
CA VAL A 4 -51.21 -16.78 41.92
C VAL A 4 -49.75 -16.94 41.47
N VAL A 5 -48.83 -16.87 42.45
CA VAL A 5 -47.41 -17.23 42.38
C VAL A 5 -47.31 -18.76 42.44
N TYR A 6 -46.42 -19.38 41.64
CA TYR A 6 -45.96 -20.74 41.89
C TYR A 6 -44.44 -20.77 42.01
N ILE A 7 -43.99 -21.01 43.24
CA ILE A 7 -42.72 -21.68 43.58
C ILE A 7 -43.02 -23.19 43.56
N LEU A 8 -42.09 -24.02 43.06
CA LEU A 8 -41.81 -25.43 43.43
C LEU A 8 -40.73 -25.95 42.46
N ILE A 9 -39.46 -26.16 42.86
CA ILE A 9 -38.91 -27.32 43.60
C ILE A 9 -39.45 -28.62 42.96
N SER A 10 -38.68 -29.43 42.24
CA SER A 10 -37.86 -30.50 42.84
C SER A 10 -37.20 -31.36 41.75
N SER A 11 -35.96 -31.75 42.03
CA SER A 11 -35.21 -32.97 41.68
C SER A 11 -35.89 -34.12 40.90
N LEU A 12 -35.10 -34.77 40.03
CA LEU A 12 -34.94 -36.24 39.78
C LEU A 12 -34.55 -36.44 38.30
N THR A 13 -33.70 -37.35 37.83
CA THR A 13 -32.69 -38.27 38.40
C THR A 13 -31.89 -38.80 37.21
N ILE A 14 -30.59 -38.90 37.40
CA ILE A 14 -29.62 -39.92 36.92
C ILE A 14 -30.15 -40.91 35.87
N ILE A 15 -29.50 -40.92 34.70
CA ILE A 15 -29.20 -42.17 33.99
C ILE A 15 -27.69 -42.20 33.74
N SER A 16 -27.06 -43.17 34.38
CA SER A 16 -25.68 -43.60 34.16
C SER A 16 -25.69 -44.59 33.00
N THR A 17 -24.89 -44.35 31.96
CA THR A 17 -24.34 -45.40 31.09
C THR A 17 -22.99 -44.95 30.55
N LEU A 18 -21.95 -45.62 31.02
CA LEU A 18 -20.58 -45.61 30.51
C LEU A 18 -20.55 -46.05 29.05
N ILE A 19 -20.03 -45.19 28.17
CA ILE A 19 -19.46 -45.57 26.88
C ILE A 19 -18.25 -44.64 26.68
N ASP A 20 -17.04 -45.16 26.89
CA ASP A 20 -15.82 -44.53 26.36
C ASP A 20 -15.91 -44.55 24.83
N PRO A 21 -15.46 -43.51 24.13
CA PRO A 21 -14.11 -43.66 23.57
C PRO A 21 -13.31 -42.35 23.39
N VAL A 22 -11.98 -42.56 23.41
CA VAL A 22 -10.98 -41.90 22.56
C VAL A 22 -10.57 -40.47 22.92
N ASP A 23 -9.28 -40.37 23.27
CA ASP A 23 -8.44 -39.19 23.26
C ASP A 23 -8.77 -38.20 22.13
N ILE A 24 -9.19 -37.00 22.52
CA ILE A 24 -8.98 -35.81 21.69
C ILE A 24 -8.08 -34.85 22.49
N LEU A 25 -6.87 -34.79 21.96
CA LEU A 25 -5.77 -33.92 22.31
C LEU A 25 -6.20 -32.44 22.50
N SER A 26 -5.86 -31.90 23.67
CA SER A 26 -5.59 -30.50 24.01
C SER A 26 -6.06 -29.40 23.05
N SER A 27 -7.20 -28.79 23.36
CA SER A 27 -7.49 -27.41 22.94
C SER A 27 -6.68 -26.45 23.82
N HIS A 28 -5.46 -26.10 23.38
CA HIS A 28 -4.79 -24.90 23.90
C HIS A 28 -5.63 -23.69 23.51
N THR A 29 -6.36 -23.19 24.50
CA THR A 29 -6.99 -21.88 24.52
C THR A 29 -5.89 -20.84 24.33
N LEU A 30 -5.81 -20.23 23.14
CA LEU A 30 -5.19 -18.93 22.96
C LEU A 30 -6.28 -17.93 22.59
N ALA A 31 -7.11 -17.63 23.58
CA ALA A 31 -7.83 -16.38 23.62
C ALA A 31 -6.81 -15.25 23.86
N ALA A 32 -6.41 -14.58 22.80
CA ALA A 32 -5.78 -13.26 22.87
C ALA A 32 -6.06 -12.50 21.57
N THR A 33 -7.32 -12.12 21.35
CA THR A 33 -7.63 -10.95 20.52
C THR A 33 -7.16 -9.72 21.32
N ILE A 34 -5.86 -9.41 21.24
CA ILE A 34 -5.36 -8.12 21.70
C ILE A 34 -5.76 -7.12 20.62
N ASN A 35 -6.93 -6.49 20.80
CA ASN A 35 -7.18 -5.19 20.20
C ASN A 35 -6.19 -4.21 20.83
N ALA A 36 -4.95 -4.18 20.32
CA ALA A 36 -4.03 -3.12 20.64
C ALA A 36 -4.70 -1.80 20.21
N PRO A 37 -4.74 -0.79 21.09
CA PRO A 37 -5.28 0.51 20.69
C PRO A 37 -4.55 0.98 19.43
N GLN A 38 -5.30 1.32 18.38
CA GLN A 38 -4.71 1.86 17.16
C GLN A 38 -3.93 3.12 17.53
N SER A 39 -2.68 3.17 17.06
CA SER A 39 -1.80 4.32 17.30
C SER A 39 -2.47 5.61 16.85
N PRO A 40 -2.44 6.68 17.68
CA PRO A 40 -2.96 7.99 17.29
C PRO A 40 -2.40 8.49 15.95
N VAL A 41 -1.11 8.23 15.68
CA VAL A 41 -0.45 8.63 14.42
C VAL A 41 -1.07 7.91 13.22
N LEU A 42 -1.31 6.60 13.35
CA LEU A 42 -1.92 5.81 12.28
C LEU A 42 -3.40 6.15 12.08
N THR A 43 -4.12 6.44 13.17
CA THR A 43 -5.50 6.92 13.08
C THR A 43 -5.58 8.27 12.37
N SER A 44 -4.71 9.23 12.69
CA SER A 44 -4.63 10.51 11.99
C SER A 44 -4.26 10.33 10.52
N PHE A 45 -3.30 9.45 10.20
CA PHE A 45 -2.96 9.15 8.82
C PHE A 45 -4.14 8.59 8.02
N GLN A 46 -4.92 7.67 8.62
CA GLN A 46 -6.14 7.13 8.01
C GLN A 46 -7.20 8.20 7.79
N GLN A 47 -7.33 9.17 8.69
CA GLN A 47 -8.23 10.30 8.52
C GLN A 47 -7.82 11.16 7.32
N TYR A 48 -6.52 11.40 7.11
CA TYR A 48 -6.03 12.12 5.92
C TYR A 48 -6.39 11.40 4.61
N ILE A 49 -6.18 10.07 4.57
CA ILE A 49 -6.58 9.26 3.41
C ILE A 49 -8.10 9.35 3.19
N SER A 50 -8.90 9.23 4.25
CA SER A 50 -10.37 9.27 4.18
C SER A 50 -10.90 10.64 3.76
N ALA A 51 -10.21 11.70 4.17
CA ALA A 51 -10.50 13.09 3.78
C ALA A 51 -10.05 13.40 2.33
N LYS A 52 -9.53 12.42 1.60
CA LYS A 52 -8.99 12.59 0.24
C LYS A 52 -7.90 13.66 0.17
N ALA A 53 -7.01 13.68 1.17
CA ALA A 53 -5.81 14.50 1.11
C ALA A 53 -5.00 14.16 -0.16
N SER A 54 -4.30 15.15 -0.71
CA SER A 54 -3.40 14.93 -1.86
C SER A 54 -2.22 14.05 -1.45
N GLY A 55 -1.60 13.41 -2.43
CA GLY A 55 -0.41 12.59 -2.16
C GLY A 55 0.75 13.39 -1.56
N THR A 56 0.85 14.69 -1.85
CA THR A 56 1.82 15.60 -1.22
C THR A 56 1.52 15.81 0.26
N ALA A 57 0.26 16.08 0.61
CA ALA A 57 -0.14 16.26 2.02
C ALA A 57 0.07 14.97 2.83
N LEU A 58 -0.19 13.80 2.23
CA LEU A 58 0.12 12.52 2.86
C LEU A 58 1.62 12.31 3.06
N LYS A 59 2.43 12.67 2.06
CA LYS A 59 3.89 12.60 2.17
C LYS A 59 4.41 13.52 3.28
N GLU A 60 3.94 14.76 3.33
CA GLU A 60 4.29 15.72 4.39
C GLU A 60 3.93 15.18 5.77
N PHE A 61 2.76 14.55 5.92
CA PHE A 61 2.39 13.89 7.16
C PHE A 61 3.41 12.81 7.55
N VAL A 62 3.82 11.95 6.62
CA VAL A 62 4.83 10.91 6.88
C VAL A 62 6.17 11.56 7.25
N ASP A 63 6.63 12.56 6.51
CA ASP A 63 7.88 13.28 6.77
C ASP A 63 7.92 13.85 8.20
N GLN A 64 6.80 14.39 8.68
CA GLN A 64 6.70 14.99 10.02
C GLN A 64 6.67 13.96 11.16
N HIS A 65 6.13 12.76 10.92
CA HIS A 65 5.84 11.80 11.99
C HIS A 65 6.77 10.57 11.99
N ILE A 66 7.44 10.26 10.89
CA ILE A 66 8.18 8.99 10.77
C ILE A 66 9.35 8.87 11.75
N ALA A 67 9.97 9.99 12.13
CA ALA A 67 11.10 9.99 13.05
C ALA A 67 10.74 9.65 14.51
N ILE A 68 9.49 9.93 14.90
CA ILE A 68 8.97 9.65 16.26
C ILE A 68 8.10 8.39 16.31
N ALA A 69 7.74 7.84 15.15
CA ALA A 69 6.98 6.61 15.03
C ALA A 69 7.83 5.41 15.46
N SER A 70 7.20 4.42 16.09
CA SER A 70 7.80 3.11 16.26
C SER A 70 8.10 2.48 14.89
N LYS A 71 9.03 1.52 14.85
CA LYS A 71 9.39 0.83 13.62
C LYS A 71 8.18 0.21 12.89
N LYS A 72 7.21 -0.33 13.66
CA LYS A 72 5.98 -0.89 13.10
C LYS A 72 5.12 0.20 12.45
N GLU A 73 4.91 1.31 13.14
CA GLU A 73 4.13 2.44 12.61
C GLU A 73 4.80 3.07 11.40
N ALA A 74 6.12 3.22 11.39
CA ALA A 74 6.86 3.74 10.24
C ALA A 74 6.66 2.86 8.99
N ILE A 75 6.66 1.54 9.15
CA ILE A 75 6.35 0.60 8.05
C ILE A 75 4.92 0.81 7.56
N GLU A 76 3.95 0.91 8.46
CA GLU A 76 2.53 1.10 8.10
C GLU A 76 2.28 2.46 7.41
N LEU A 77 2.95 3.53 7.86
CA LEU A 77 2.89 4.85 7.23
C LEU A 77 3.43 4.82 5.80
N VAL A 78 4.62 4.26 5.59
CA VAL A 78 5.26 4.22 4.27
C VAL A 78 4.51 3.32 3.30
N LEU A 79 4.06 2.13 3.75
CA LEU A 79 3.26 1.24 2.90
C LEU A 79 1.86 1.81 2.62
N GLY A 80 1.28 2.53 3.58
CA GLY A 80 0.02 3.25 3.37
C GLY A 80 0.15 4.36 2.32
N LEU A 81 1.24 5.14 2.38
CA LEU A 81 1.57 6.16 1.37
C LEU A 81 1.80 5.53 -0.02
N GLU A 82 2.57 4.45 -0.09
CA GLU A 82 2.77 3.72 -1.35
C GLU A 82 1.44 3.21 -1.93
N ASN A 83 0.61 2.59 -1.09
CA ASN A 83 -0.68 2.09 -1.51
C ASN A 83 -1.60 3.21 -2.01
N TYR A 84 -1.59 4.37 -1.36
CA TYR A 84 -2.29 5.55 -1.87
C TYR A 84 -1.83 5.88 -3.28
N TYR A 85 -0.52 6.03 -3.52
CA TYR A 85 0.01 6.34 -4.85
C TYR A 85 -0.39 5.27 -5.88
N VAL A 86 -0.22 3.99 -5.59
CA VAL A 86 -0.52 2.91 -6.54
C VAL A 86 -2.01 2.86 -6.90
N THR A 87 -2.90 3.09 -5.93
CA THR A 87 -4.35 3.03 -6.14
C THR A 87 -4.87 4.26 -6.86
N HIS A 88 -4.41 5.45 -6.48
CA HIS A 88 -4.91 6.73 -7.02
C HIS A 88 -4.28 7.08 -8.37
N LEU A 89 -3.14 6.49 -8.74
CA LEU A 89 -2.53 6.68 -10.06
C LEU A 89 -3.50 6.33 -11.22
N LYS A 90 -4.42 5.39 -11.00
CA LYS A 90 -5.44 4.99 -11.98
C LYS A 90 -6.39 6.13 -12.36
N LEU A 91 -6.58 7.11 -11.48
CA LEU A 91 -7.43 8.28 -11.74
C LEU A 91 -6.76 9.27 -12.69
N TRP A 92 -5.42 9.36 -12.63
CA TRP A 92 -4.64 10.31 -13.42
C TRP A 92 -4.26 9.77 -14.79
N LYS A 93 -4.01 8.46 -14.89
CA LYS A 93 -3.55 7.81 -16.12
C LYS A 93 -4.39 8.16 -17.37
N PRO A 94 -5.75 8.16 -17.34
CA PRO A 94 -6.56 8.48 -18.52
C PRO A 94 -6.33 9.89 -19.08
N THR A 95 -6.13 10.88 -18.20
CA THR A 95 -5.87 12.28 -18.61
C THR A 95 -4.60 12.38 -19.44
N TYR A 96 -3.55 11.67 -19.01
CA TYR A 96 -2.26 11.68 -19.70
C TYR A 96 -2.26 10.77 -20.93
N GLU A 97 -3.04 9.70 -20.95
CA GLU A 97 -3.17 8.81 -22.11
C GLU A 97 -3.95 9.42 -23.29
N GLN A 98 -4.58 10.58 -23.12
CA GLN A 98 -5.30 11.25 -24.19
C GLN A 98 -4.40 11.47 -25.42
N PRO A 99 -4.83 11.08 -26.64
CA PRO A 99 -4.04 11.25 -27.84
C PRO A 99 -3.61 12.70 -28.10
N SER A 100 -4.46 13.67 -27.76
CA SER A 100 -4.18 15.11 -27.90
C SER A 100 -2.99 15.55 -27.04
N ILE A 101 -2.84 14.96 -25.84
CA ILE A 101 -1.70 15.19 -24.95
C ILE A 101 -0.49 14.43 -25.49
N GLN A 102 -0.58 13.12 -25.71
CA GLN A 102 0.56 12.31 -26.15
C GLN A 102 1.17 12.79 -27.48
N VAL A 103 0.37 13.23 -28.45
CA VAL A 103 0.88 13.78 -29.71
C VAL A 103 1.69 15.06 -29.48
N LYS A 104 1.23 15.95 -28.60
CA LYS A 104 1.99 17.17 -28.25
C LYS A 104 3.29 16.80 -27.54
N LEU A 105 3.21 15.90 -26.57
CA LEU A 105 4.37 15.45 -25.79
C LEU A 105 5.43 14.75 -26.65
N GLN A 106 5.02 13.85 -27.54
CA GLN A 106 5.93 13.17 -28.46
C GLN A 106 6.60 14.13 -29.47
N LYS A 107 5.90 15.19 -29.92
CA LYS A 107 6.50 16.22 -30.77
C LYS A 107 7.60 16.99 -30.02
N LEU A 108 7.32 17.40 -28.79
CA LEU A 108 8.27 18.12 -27.95
C LEU A 108 9.54 17.28 -27.67
N VAL A 109 9.38 15.98 -27.41
CA VAL A 109 10.53 15.09 -27.14
C VAL A 109 11.46 15.00 -28.34
N LYS A 110 10.91 14.94 -29.56
CA LYS A 110 11.71 14.94 -30.80
C LYS A 110 12.49 16.24 -31.00
N GLN A 111 12.03 17.34 -30.42
CA GLN A 111 12.67 18.66 -30.53
C GLN A 111 13.78 18.86 -29.49
N HIS A 112 13.64 18.28 -28.29
CA HIS A 112 14.53 18.60 -27.16
C HIS A 112 15.59 17.53 -26.82
N ASN A 113 15.62 16.38 -27.52
CA ASN A 113 16.58 15.27 -27.34
C ASN A 113 16.73 14.72 -25.90
N SER A 114 16.00 15.26 -24.92
CA SER A 114 16.07 14.91 -23.50
C SER A 114 14.74 15.27 -22.83
N PHE A 115 14.21 14.33 -22.04
CA PHE A 115 12.99 14.52 -21.25
C PHE A 115 13.17 15.59 -20.16
N ASP A 116 14.32 15.61 -19.48
CA ASP A 116 14.60 16.58 -18.41
C ASP A 116 14.63 18.02 -18.92
N LYS A 117 15.23 18.23 -20.09
CA LYS A 117 15.23 19.55 -20.75
C LYS A 117 13.82 20.00 -21.10
N LEU A 118 12.99 19.07 -21.54
CA LEU A 118 11.61 19.33 -21.93
C LEU A 118 10.73 19.68 -20.73
N VAL A 119 10.90 18.99 -19.59
CA VAL A 119 10.24 19.37 -18.32
C VAL A 119 10.64 20.77 -17.87
N GLN A 120 11.88 21.19 -18.13
CA GLN A 120 12.39 22.48 -17.69
C GLN A 120 12.04 23.66 -18.60
N HIS A 121 11.82 23.46 -19.90
CA HIS A 121 11.74 24.57 -20.87
C HIS A 121 10.41 24.70 -21.60
N ASP A 122 9.57 23.65 -21.63
CA ASP A 122 8.27 23.72 -22.29
C ASP A 122 7.14 24.08 -21.30
N PRO A 123 6.36 25.16 -21.55
CA PRO A 123 5.31 25.59 -20.62
C PRO A 123 4.20 24.56 -20.41
N LEU A 124 3.85 23.77 -21.42
CA LEU A 124 2.82 22.74 -21.31
C LEU A 124 3.32 21.59 -20.43
N MET A 125 4.58 21.20 -20.58
CA MET A 125 5.22 20.18 -19.75
C MET A 125 5.42 20.62 -18.31
N GLN A 126 5.83 21.87 -18.08
CA GLN A 126 5.91 22.43 -16.74
C GLN A 126 4.54 22.39 -16.06
N LYS A 127 3.48 22.80 -16.75
CA LYS A 127 2.11 22.77 -16.22
C LYS A 127 1.69 21.34 -15.86
N LEU A 128 1.85 20.39 -16.78
CA LEU A 128 1.49 18.99 -16.55
C LEU A 128 2.30 18.38 -15.38
N GLN A 129 3.60 18.67 -15.31
CA GLN A 129 4.44 18.22 -14.22
C GLN A 129 4.02 18.84 -12.88
N GLN A 130 3.66 20.12 -12.85
CA GLN A 130 3.16 20.79 -11.64
C GLN A 130 1.83 20.19 -11.16
N GLU A 131 0.88 19.99 -12.07
CA GLU A 131 -0.43 19.42 -11.74
C GLU A 131 -0.29 18.03 -11.10
N ILE A 132 0.55 17.16 -11.67
CA ILE A 132 0.72 15.82 -11.11
C ILE A 132 1.64 15.80 -9.87
N ALA A 133 2.57 16.74 -9.75
CA ALA A 133 3.42 16.88 -8.58
C ALA A 133 2.63 17.29 -7.34
N GLN A 134 1.57 18.11 -7.48
CA GLN A 134 0.66 18.43 -6.38
C GLN A 134 0.01 17.19 -5.77
N GLU A 135 -0.14 16.13 -6.57
CA GLU A 135 -0.70 14.85 -6.18
C GLU A 135 0.36 13.83 -5.74
N GLY A 136 1.63 14.25 -5.70
CA GLY A 136 2.76 13.42 -5.27
C GLY A 136 3.23 12.41 -6.31
N TYR A 137 2.97 12.64 -7.60
CA TYR A 137 3.53 11.82 -8.67
C TYR A 137 4.54 12.59 -9.52
N LYS A 138 5.26 11.83 -10.35
CA LYS A 138 6.13 12.37 -11.39
C LYS A 138 5.70 11.92 -12.77
N LEU A 139 6.11 12.64 -13.81
CA LEU A 139 6.02 12.15 -15.18
C LEU A 139 7.26 11.31 -15.53
N THR A 140 7.05 10.21 -16.24
CA THR A 140 8.12 9.35 -16.73
C THR A 140 7.85 8.83 -18.13
N TRP A 141 8.91 8.41 -18.83
CA TRP A 141 8.81 7.75 -20.12
C TRP A 141 8.47 6.26 -19.93
N LYS A 142 7.34 5.83 -20.48
CA LYS A 142 6.92 4.42 -20.44
C LYS A 142 6.38 3.99 -21.78
N SER A 143 7.02 3.00 -22.40
CA SER A 143 6.59 2.35 -23.64
C SER A 143 6.12 3.35 -24.71
N LYS A 144 6.93 4.39 -24.97
CA LYS A 144 6.72 5.47 -25.97
C LYS A 144 5.72 6.57 -25.58
N ASN A 145 5.17 6.54 -24.36
CA ASN A 145 4.28 7.55 -23.82
C ASN A 145 4.90 8.23 -22.59
N ILE A 146 4.48 9.47 -22.32
CA ILE A 146 4.78 10.18 -21.08
C ILE A 146 3.60 9.96 -20.13
N LEU A 147 3.82 9.27 -19.02
CA LEU A 147 2.76 8.89 -18.09
C LEU A 147 3.14 9.25 -16.66
N PRO A 148 2.13 9.51 -15.80
CA PRO A 148 2.36 9.65 -14.38
C PRO A 148 2.85 8.32 -13.80
N ALA A 149 3.74 8.39 -12.81
CA ALA A 149 4.29 7.26 -12.10
C ALA A 149 4.55 7.59 -10.63
N VAL A 150 4.55 6.55 -9.80
CA VAL A 150 4.90 6.64 -8.38
C VAL A 150 6.39 7.02 -8.25
N PRO A 151 6.75 8.02 -7.43
CA PRO A 151 8.13 8.45 -7.23
C PRO A 151 8.84 7.55 -6.21
N TYR A 152 9.08 6.29 -6.59
CA TYR A 152 9.69 5.30 -5.68
C TYR A 152 11.08 5.70 -5.16
N GLU A 153 11.84 6.49 -5.93
CA GLU A 153 13.11 7.05 -5.50
C GLU A 153 12.98 8.02 -4.32
N GLU A 154 11.87 8.74 -4.19
CA GLU A 154 11.64 9.64 -3.06
C GLU A 154 11.37 8.86 -1.77
N LEU A 155 10.77 7.67 -1.89
CA LEU A 155 10.53 6.78 -0.74
C LEU A 155 11.84 6.22 -0.15
N ALA A 156 12.98 6.38 -0.85
CA ALA A 156 14.29 6.04 -0.31
C ALA A 156 14.67 6.86 0.93
N ALA A 157 14.10 8.06 1.09
CA ALA A 157 14.28 8.89 2.26
C ALA A 157 13.89 8.18 3.57
N TYR A 158 13.00 7.18 3.50
CA TYR A 158 12.48 6.49 4.68
C TYR A 158 13.26 5.21 5.05
N TYR A 159 14.28 4.82 4.28
CA TYR A 159 14.94 3.52 4.43
C TYR A 159 15.55 3.25 5.80
N SER A 160 15.97 4.29 6.54
CA SER A 160 16.50 4.17 7.89
C SER A 160 15.45 3.77 8.94
N TYR A 161 14.17 4.03 8.67
CA TYR A 161 13.06 3.76 9.59
C TYR A 161 12.41 2.39 9.37
N LEU A 162 12.81 1.68 8.30
CA LEU A 162 12.13 0.48 7.81
C LEU A 162 12.87 -0.80 8.20
N SER A 163 12.19 -1.93 8.07
CA SER A 163 12.85 -3.24 8.12
C SER A 163 13.65 -3.50 6.84
N ASN A 164 14.60 -4.44 6.90
CA ASN A 164 15.42 -4.79 5.74
C ASN A 164 14.56 -5.29 4.56
N GLU A 165 13.48 -5.99 4.85
CA GLU A 165 12.53 -6.55 3.89
C GLU A 165 11.77 -5.43 3.16
N ILE A 166 11.23 -4.46 3.91
CA ILE A 166 10.47 -3.34 3.32
C ILE A 166 11.39 -2.39 2.55
N ARG A 167 12.61 -2.16 3.04
CA ARG A 167 13.62 -1.41 2.28
C ARG A 167 13.94 -2.11 0.95
N SER A 168 14.18 -3.42 0.98
CA SER A 168 14.46 -4.20 -0.23
C SER A 168 13.26 -4.22 -1.18
N TYR A 169 12.04 -4.25 -0.62
CA TYR A 169 10.79 -4.12 -1.37
C TYR A 169 10.80 -2.82 -2.20
N LEU A 170 11.06 -1.67 -1.57
CA LEU A 170 10.99 -0.35 -2.19
C LEU A 170 12.17 -0.11 -3.14
N ALA A 171 13.35 -0.62 -2.81
CA ALA A 171 14.52 -0.57 -3.69
C ALA A 171 14.24 -1.30 -5.02
N LEU A 172 13.62 -2.49 -4.95
CA LEU A 172 13.20 -3.20 -6.17
C LEU A 172 12.16 -2.40 -6.97
N LYS A 173 11.17 -1.82 -6.29
CA LYS A 173 10.16 -0.97 -6.96
C LYS A 173 10.78 0.25 -7.65
N THR A 174 11.83 0.82 -7.07
CA THR A 174 12.60 1.92 -7.65
C THR A 174 13.32 1.49 -8.93
N ILE A 175 14.01 0.34 -8.90
CA ILE A 175 14.69 -0.21 -10.09
C ILE A 175 13.66 -0.50 -11.20
N GLU A 176 12.55 -1.14 -10.86
CA GLU A 176 11.47 -1.45 -11.80
C GLU A 176 10.81 -0.19 -12.40
N SER A 177 10.70 0.90 -11.64
CA SER A 177 10.04 2.13 -12.10
C SER A 177 10.93 2.96 -13.03
N GLN A 178 12.25 2.84 -12.88
CA GLN A 178 13.25 3.53 -13.69
C GLN A 178 13.58 2.80 -14.99
N GLN A 179 13.33 1.49 -15.06
CA GLN A 179 13.53 0.73 -16.28
C GLN A 179 12.24 0.68 -17.12
N PRO A 180 12.17 1.37 -18.26
CA PRO A 180 11.13 1.08 -19.24
C PRO A 180 11.44 -0.33 -19.76
N PHE A 181 10.73 -1.34 -19.27
CA PHE A 181 10.77 -2.66 -19.90
C PHE A 181 10.36 -2.47 -21.37
N THR A 182 11.33 -2.41 -22.27
CA THR A 182 11.09 -2.52 -23.70
C THR A 182 10.43 -3.87 -23.91
N ASP A 183 9.28 -3.88 -24.60
CA ASP A 183 8.53 -5.09 -24.95
C ASP A 183 9.50 -6.15 -25.51
N GLY A 184 9.90 -7.11 -24.68
CA GLY A 184 10.98 -8.07 -24.98
C GLY A 184 11.99 -8.31 -23.86
N GLN A 185 12.13 -7.44 -22.85
CA GLN A 185 13.08 -7.65 -21.73
C GLN A 185 12.40 -8.16 -20.44
N ARG A 186 11.17 -8.67 -20.53
CA ARG A 186 10.43 -9.29 -19.40
C ARG A 186 11.17 -10.50 -18.79
N TRP A 187 12.21 -11.01 -19.44
CA TRP A 187 12.90 -12.26 -19.10
C TRP A 187 14.19 -12.06 -18.30
N ARG A 188 14.60 -10.82 -18.03
CA ARG A 188 15.82 -10.50 -17.25
C ARG A 188 15.54 -10.24 -15.76
N LEU A 189 14.57 -10.95 -15.19
CA LEU A 189 14.48 -11.05 -13.74
C LEU A 189 15.65 -11.92 -13.26
N SER A 190 16.58 -11.33 -12.52
CA SER A 190 17.64 -12.10 -11.88
C SER A 190 17.04 -13.07 -10.86
N TYR A 191 17.66 -14.25 -10.68
CA TYR A 191 17.23 -15.24 -9.68
C TYR A 191 17.09 -14.64 -8.26
N HIS A 192 17.88 -13.61 -7.96
CA HIS A 192 17.79 -12.83 -6.72
C HIS A 192 16.46 -12.06 -6.62
N GLU A 193 16.02 -11.39 -7.68
CA GLU A 193 14.73 -10.69 -7.72
C GLU A 193 13.52 -11.64 -7.65
N LEU A 194 13.63 -12.85 -8.23
CA LEU A 194 12.61 -13.89 -8.08
C LEU A 194 12.54 -14.40 -6.63
N SER A 195 13.69 -14.65 -6.00
CA SER A 195 13.75 -15.10 -4.60
C SER A 195 13.13 -14.07 -3.65
N LEU A 196 13.41 -12.78 -3.86
CA LEU A 196 12.81 -11.69 -3.11
C LEU A 196 11.30 -11.59 -3.32
N ARG A 197 10.77 -11.91 -4.52
CA ARG A 197 9.32 -11.92 -4.81
C ARG A 197 8.60 -13.08 -4.15
N VAL A 198 9.18 -14.28 -4.16
CA VAL A 198 8.55 -15.48 -3.60
C VAL A 198 8.44 -15.37 -2.08
N SER A 199 9.52 -14.99 -1.39
CA SER A 199 9.50 -14.73 0.06
C SER A 199 8.53 -13.59 0.45
N ARG A 200 8.33 -12.61 -0.44
CA ARG A 200 7.46 -11.43 -0.29
C ARG A 200 5.98 -11.72 -0.53
N SER A 201 5.61 -12.63 -1.43
CA SER A 201 4.19 -12.99 -1.68
C SER A 201 3.56 -13.76 -0.52
N ALA A 202 4.35 -14.57 0.20
CA ALA A 202 3.89 -15.26 1.41
C ALA A 202 3.67 -14.28 2.55
N PHE A 203 4.57 -13.30 2.71
CA PHE A 203 4.50 -12.28 3.76
C PHE A 203 3.42 -11.21 3.51
N LEU A 204 3.26 -10.73 2.27
CA LEU A 204 2.21 -9.78 1.93
C LEU A 204 0.81 -10.41 1.99
N ARG A 205 0.66 -11.72 1.72
CA ARG A 205 -0.60 -12.44 2.01
C ARG A 205 -0.90 -12.55 3.50
N MET A 206 0.10 -12.46 4.36
CA MET A 206 -0.04 -12.51 5.81
C MET A 206 -0.36 -11.13 6.42
N LEU A 207 0.06 -10.04 5.77
CA LEU A 207 -0.19 -8.66 6.23
C LEU A 207 -1.38 -7.97 5.53
N LEU A 208 -1.74 -8.38 4.33
CA LEU A 208 -2.92 -7.86 3.62
C LEU A 208 -4.19 -8.52 4.18
N PHE A 209 -4.68 -7.93 5.27
CA PHE A 209 -6.09 -7.85 5.69
C PHE A 209 -6.70 -9.00 6.52
N PRO A 210 -6.87 -8.74 7.83
CA PRO A 210 -8.11 -9.07 8.54
C PRO A 210 -9.21 -7.98 8.39
N TRP A 211 -8.91 -6.81 7.81
CA TRP A 211 -9.73 -5.60 8.03
C TRP A 211 -10.23 -4.84 6.79
N VAL A 212 -9.95 -5.31 5.56
CA VAL A 212 -10.68 -4.81 4.38
C VAL A 212 -11.85 -5.75 4.13
N LYS A 213 -13.02 -5.35 4.64
CA LYS A 213 -14.28 -5.83 4.10
C LYS A 213 -14.52 -5.08 2.79
N ILE A 214 -14.62 -5.85 1.70
CA ILE A 214 -15.19 -5.43 0.43
C ILE A 214 -16.65 -5.04 0.65
#